data_AF-A0A1F2WRG4-F1
#
_entry.id   AF-A0A1F2WRG4-F1
#
_cell.length_a   1.000
_cell.length_b   1.000
_cell.length_c   1.000
_cell.angle_alpha   90.00
_cell.angle_beta   90.00
_cell.angle_gamma   90.00
#
_symmetry.space_group_name_H-M   'P 1'
#
loop_
_entity.id
_entity.type
_entity.pdbx_description
1 polymer ?
#
loop_
_entity_poly.entity_id
_entity_poly.type
_entity_poly.pdbx_seq_one_letter_code
_entity_poly.pdbx_strand_id
1 'polypeptide(L)'
;MTGLTAMLAGVSSIYGAGMLEMGITMDLGQLVADNEIVEMCKYVYGGVPVNDVTMAVEEIVAIGPGNGYLSTKSTLKGFHTLTDTKFIDRQVREAWEACGSPGFYQSCKDEAKRILAEHQVPPLPDDVAAEVRSIVDRVDREAGVTERVPS
;
A
#
# COMPACT_ATOMS: atom_id res chain seq x y z
N MET A 1 -5.38 5.96 -11.35
CA MET A 1 -5.04 5.42 -12.69
C MET A 1 -3.66 5.85 -13.19
N THR A 2 -3.24 7.11 -12.99
CA THR A 2 -1.92 7.63 -13.43
C THR A 2 -0.72 6.83 -12.89
N GLY A 3 -0.80 6.32 -11.66
CA GLY A 3 0.25 5.48 -11.07
C GLY A 3 0.55 4.21 -11.86
N LEU A 4 -0.47 3.44 -12.26
CA LEU A 4 -0.29 2.19 -13.01
C LEU A 4 0.37 2.45 -14.37
N THR A 5 -0.09 3.46 -15.11
CA THR A 5 0.48 3.81 -16.42
C THR A 5 1.94 4.24 -16.32
N ALA A 6 2.30 4.99 -15.26
CA ALA A 6 3.69 5.37 -15.00
C ALA A 6 4.56 4.14 -14.67
N MET A 7 4.06 3.21 -13.85
CA MET A 7 4.77 1.95 -13.55
C MET A 7 5.01 1.14 -14.84
N LEU A 8 3.97 0.94 -15.65
CA LEU A 8 4.08 0.17 -16.91
C LEU A 8 4.99 0.84 -17.94
N ALA A 9 5.15 2.16 -17.90
CA ALA A 9 6.12 2.89 -18.72
C ALA A 9 7.58 2.74 -18.24
N GLY A 10 7.82 2.03 -17.14
CA GLY A 10 9.17 1.79 -16.60
C GLY A 10 9.76 2.99 -15.85
N VAL A 11 8.91 3.88 -15.34
CA VAL A 11 9.37 5.02 -14.53
C VAL A 11 10.02 4.53 -13.24
N SER A 12 11.22 5.02 -12.94
CA SER A 12 12.01 4.60 -11.78
C SER A 12 11.55 5.17 -10.44
N SER A 13 10.83 6.30 -10.46
CA SER A 13 10.31 6.96 -9.26
C SER A 13 8.95 7.60 -9.54
N ILE A 14 7.96 7.26 -8.75
CA ILE A 14 6.59 7.79 -8.84
C ILE A 14 6.28 8.50 -7.53
N TYR A 15 5.75 9.71 -7.63
CA TYR A 15 5.31 10.51 -6.49
C TYR A 15 3.81 10.79 -6.58
N GLY A 16 3.22 11.28 -5.49
CA GLY A 16 1.82 11.74 -5.48
C GLY A 16 0.87 10.92 -4.61
N ALA A 17 1.35 9.90 -3.92
CA ALA A 17 0.52 9.19 -2.94
C ALA A 17 0.06 10.16 -1.85
N GLY A 18 -1.25 10.19 -1.59
CA GLY A 18 -1.89 11.10 -0.64
C GLY A 18 -2.07 12.54 -1.14
N MET A 19 -1.65 12.86 -2.37
CA MET A 19 -1.81 14.20 -2.95
C MET A 19 -3.18 14.39 -3.57
N LEU A 20 -3.83 15.49 -3.21
CA LEU A 20 -5.06 16.00 -3.81
C LEU A 20 -4.81 17.38 -4.41
N GLU A 21 -5.71 17.82 -5.30
CA GLU A 21 -5.70 19.18 -5.89
C GLU A 21 -4.36 19.54 -6.55
N MET A 22 -3.81 18.64 -7.37
CA MET A 22 -2.49 18.78 -8.00
C MET A 22 -1.33 18.99 -7.00
N GLY A 23 -1.42 18.37 -5.82
CA GLY A 23 -0.36 18.40 -4.81
C GLY A 23 -0.42 19.60 -3.87
N ILE A 24 -1.48 20.40 -3.93
CA ILE A 24 -1.71 21.50 -2.97
C ILE A 24 -2.12 20.94 -1.60
N THR A 25 -2.84 19.82 -1.60
CA THR A 25 -3.39 19.22 -0.38
C THR A 25 -2.81 17.83 -0.16
N MET A 26 -2.33 17.55 1.05
CA MET A 26 -1.94 16.21 1.50
C MET A 26 -3.02 15.64 2.41
N ASP A 27 -3.59 14.51 2.01
CA ASP A 27 -4.60 13.78 2.78
C ASP A 27 -4.06 12.40 3.20
N LEU A 28 -4.01 12.16 4.50
CA LEU A 28 -3.46 10.91 5.05
C LEU A 28 -4.39 9.71 4.86
N GLY A 29 -5.71 9.92 4.79
CA GLY A 29 -6.66 8.87 4.41
C GLY A 29 -6.49 8.49 2.94
N GLN A 30 -6.27 9.48 2.06
CA GLN A 30 -5.93 9.23 0.67
C GLN A 30 -4.58 8.52 0.55
N LEU A 31 -3.59 8.84 1.38
CA LEU A 31 -2.29 8.15 1.39
C LEU A 31 -2.45 6.65 1.70
N VAL A 32 -3.30 6.31 2.67
CA VAL A 32 -3.62 4.90 3.00
C VAL A 32 -4.38 4.24 1.85
N ALA A 33 -5.36 4.92 1.24
CA ALA A 33 -6.07 4.41 0.08
C ALA A 33 -5.13 4.16 -1.12
N ASP A 34 -4.22 5.09 -1.39
CA ASP A 34 -3.22 4.98 -2.45
C ASP A 34 -2.25 3.85 -2.19
N ASN A 35 -1.89 3.56 -0.93
CA ASN A 35 -1.06 2.40 -0.60
C ASN A 35 -1.70 1.09 -1.08
N GLU A 36 -3.02 0.94 -0.89
CA GLU A 36 -3.74 -0.25 -1.35
C GLU A 36 -3.74 -0.36 -2.89
N ILE A 37 -3.89 0.77 -3.57
CA ILE A 37 -3.83 0.83 -5.04
C ILE A 37 -2.41 0.53 -5.54
N VAL A 38 -1.37 1.02 -4.85
CA VAL A 38 0.03 0.77 -5.17
C VAL A 38 0.37 -0.71 -5.04
N GLU A 39 -0.14 -1.42 -4.03
CA GLU A 39 0.02 -2.86 -3.91
C GLU A 39 -0.58 -3.61 -5.12
N MET A 40 -1.80 -3.23 -5.53
CA MET A 40 -2.40 -3.79 -6.75
C MET A 40 -1.61 -3.45 -8.02
N CYS A 41 -1.08 -2.23 -8.14
CA CYS A 41 -0.24 -1.84 -9.28
C CYS A 41 1.07 -2.65 -9.31
N LYS A 42 1.70 -2.90 -8.16
CA LYS A 42 2.89 -3.75 -8.05
C LYS A 42 2.60 -5.18 -8.49
N TYR A 43 1.46 -5.73 -8.09
CA TYR A 43 1.02 -7.06 -8.54
C TYR A 43 0.90 -7.13 -10.06
N VAL A 44 0.22 -6.17 -10.68
CA VAL A 44 0.09 -6.09 -12.15
C VAL A 44 1.44 -5.90 -12.83
N TYR A 45 2.29 -5.03 -12.30
CA TYR A 45 3.63 -4.77 -12.83
C TYR A 45 4.54 -6.00 -12.78
N GLY A 46 4.34 -6.90 -11.82
CA GLY A 46 5.04 -8.19 -11.74
C GLY A 46 4.77 -9.13 -12.92
N GLY A 47 3.73 -8.85 -13.72
CA GLY A 47 3.37 -9.64 -14.89
C GLY A 47 2.76 -11.00 -14.53
N VAL A 48 2.60 -11.85 -15.55
CA VAL A 48 2.07 -13.21 -15.38
C VAL A 48 3.23 -14.20 -15.50
N PRO A 49 3.61 -14.92 -14.43
CA PRO A 49 4.62 -15.96 -14.53
C PRO A 49 4.12 -17.10 -15.42
N VAL A 50 4.93 -17.51 -16.39
CA VAL A 50 4.59 -18.62 -17.31
C VAL A 50 5.57 -19.77 -17.07
N ASN A 51 5.08 -20.83 -16.43
CA ASN A 51 5.79 -22.09 -16.18
C ASN A 51 4.79 -23.24 -15.95
N ASP A 52 5.27 -24.46 -15.81
CA ASP A 52 4.41 -25.65 -15.67
C ASP A 52 3.43 -25.56 -14.50
N VAL A 53 3.83 -24.93 -13.39
CA VAL A 53 2.97 -24.75 -12.21
C VAL A 53 1.86 -23.74 -12.50
N THR A 54 2.20 -22.60 -13.10
CA THR A 54 1.24 -21.49 -13.32
C THR A 54 0.35 -21.70 -14.53
N MET A 55 0.76 -22.53 -15.50
CA MET A 55 -0.11 -22.96 -16.60
C MET A 55 -1.12 -24.03 -16.16
N ALA A 56 -0.81 -24.81 -15.11
CA ALA A 56 -1.70 -25.81 -14.49
C ALA A 56 -2.34 -26.81 -15.49
N VAL A 57 -1.68 -27.11 -16.61
CA VAL A 57 -2.26 -27.88 -17.74
C VAL A 57 -2.70 -29.28 -17.32
N GLU A 58 -1.86 -30.00 -16.57
CA GLU A 58 -2.15 -31.36 -16.10
C GLU A 58 -3.41 -31.39 -15.21
N GLU A 59 -3.55 -30.39 -14.34
CA GLU A 59 -4.68 -30.30 -13.43
C GLU A 59 -5.97 -29.93 -14.19
N ILE A 60 -5.90 -29.00 -15.14
CA ILE A 60 -7.03 -28.65 -16.01
C ILE A 60 -7.55 -29.88 -16.76
N VAL A 61 -6.64 -30.68 -17.33
CA VAL A 61 -6.99 -31.93 -18.04
C VAL A 61 -7.60 -32.96 -17.09
N ALA A 62 -7.02 -33.12 -15.90
CA ALA A 62 -7.48 -34.10 -14.91
C ALA A 62 -8.86 -33.77 -14.32
N ILE A 63 -9.14 -32.49 -14.05
CA ILE A 63 -10.41 -32.03 -13.49
C ILE A 63 -11.52 -32.03 -14.53
N GLY A 64 -11.21 -31.60 -15.76
CA GLY A 64 -12.17 -31.59 -16.86
C GLY A 64 -13.29 -30.54 -16.73
N PRO A 65 -14.18 -30.47 -17.73
CA PRO A 65 -15.19 -29.41 -17.83
C PRO A 65 -16.30 -29.55 -16.78
N GLY A 66 -16.78 -28.41 -16.27
CA GLY A 66 -17.91 -28.35 -15.32
C GLY A 66 -17.57 -28.64 -13.86
N ASN A 67 -16.31 -28.96 -13.56
CA ASN A 67 -15.82 -29.21 -12.21
C ASN A 67 -15.13 -27.96 -11.60
N GLY A 68 -14.88 -28.01 -10.28
CA GLY A 68 -14.33 -26.88 -9.52
C GLY A 68 -12.86 -27.05 -9.11
N TYR A 69 -12.18 -25.92 -8.90
CA TYR A 69 -10.74 -25.88 -8.55
C TYR A 69 -10.50 -25.45 -7.09
N LEU A 70 -11.53 -25.00 -6.36
CA LEU A 70 -11.36 -24.39 -5.03
C LEU A 70 -10.74 -25.34 -3.99
N SER A 71 -10.99 -26.64 -4.10
CA SER A 71 -10.49 -27.66 -3.17
C SER A 71 -9.16 -28.29 -3.60
N THR A 72 -8.56 -27.84 -4.70
CA THR A 72 -7.32 -28.42 -5.20
C THR A 72 -6.11 -27.96 -4.38
N LYS A 73 -5.09 -28.81 -4.31
CA LYS A 73 -3.84 -28.47 -3.61
C LYS A 73 -3.11 -27.30 -4.27
N SER A 74 -3.20 -27.16 -5.59
CA SER A 74 -2.62 -26.04 -6.34
C SER A 74 -3.26 -24.71 -5.93
N THR A 75 -4.60 -24.64 -5.88
CA THR A 75 -5.34 -23.44 -5.50
C THR A 75 -5.03 -23.04 -4.06
N LEU A 76 -5.01 -24.00 -3.13
CA LEU A 76 -4.67 -23.73 -1.74
C LEU A 76 -3.25 -23.19 -1.57
N LYS A 77 -2.29 -23.72 -2.35
CA LYS A 77 -0.90 -23.23 -2.35
C LYS A 77 -0.76 -21.84 -2.98
N GLY A 78 -1.52 -21.58 -4.05
CA GLY A 78 -1.48 -20.32 -4.80
C GLY A 78 -2.31 -19.20 -4.18
N PHE A 79 -3.14 -19.47 -3.18
CA PHE A 79 -4.09 -18.49 -2.65
C PHE A 79 -3.40 -17.19 -2.17
N HIS A 80 -2.23 -17.31 -1.56
CA HIS A 80 -1.46 -16.18 -1.04
C HIS A 80 -0.68 -15.40 -2.11
N THR A 81 -0.72 -15.81 -3.37
CA THR A 81 -0.02 -15.07 -4.45
C THR A 81 -0.86 -13.92 -5.00
N LEU A 82 -2.15 -13.86 -4.70
CA LEU A 82 -3.05 -12.81 -5.17
C LEU A 82 -2.94 -11.54 -4.30
N THR A 83 -3.53 -10.44 -4.79
CA THR A 83 -3.63 -9.20 -4.01
C THR A 83 -4.51 -9.39 -2.77
N ASP A 84 -3.96 -9.08 -1.60
CA ASP A 84 -4.68 -9.06 -0.33
C ASP A 84 -4.96 -7.61 0.06
N THR A 85 -6.23 -7.18 -0.07
CA THR A 85 -6.65 -5.80 0.17
C THR A 85 -7.23 -5.66 1.55
N LYS A 86 -6.85 -4.61 2.30
CA LYS A 86 -7.28 -4.40 3.68
C LYS A 86 -8.58 -3.60 3.81
N PHE A 87 -8.82 -2.67 2.88
CA PHE A 87 -9.93 -1.72 2.92
C PHE A 87 -10.91 -1.88 1.76
N ILE A 88 -10.48 -2.41 0.61
CA ILE A 88 -11.36 -2.74 -0.50
C ILE A 88 -12.20 -3.97 -0.11
N ASP A 89 -13.45 -3.71 0.24
CA ASP A 89 -14.42 -4.73 0.59
C ASP A 89 -14.91 -5.48 -0.67
N ARG A 90 -14.79 -6.81 -0.64
CA ARG A 90 -15.22 -7.72 -1.72
C ARG A 90 -16.37 -8.64 -1.28
N GLN A 91 -16.99 -8.37 -0.15
CA GLN A 91 -18.12 -9.12 0.36
C GLN A 91 -19.36 -8.91 -0.51
N VAL A 92 -20.29 -9.86 -0.44
CA VAL A 92 -21.63 -9.64 -0.96
C VAL A 92 -22.32 -8.54 -0.17
N ARG A 93 -23.26 -7.85 -0.82
CA ARG A 93 -23.88 -6.63 -0.30
C ARG A 93 -24.51 -6.84 1.07
N GLU A 94 -25.23 -7.93 1.28
CA GLU A 94 -25.93 -8.24 2.53
C GLU A 94 -24.95 -8.39 3.70
N ALA A 95 -23.78 -8.99 3.46
CA ALA A 95 -22.73 -9.13 4.46
C ALA A 95 -22.06 -7.78 4.77
N TRP A 96 -21.77 -6.98 3.74
CA TRP A 96 -21.25 -5.63 3.91
C TRP A 96 -22.22 -4.72 4.70
N GLU A 97 -23.52 -4.79 4.41
CA GLU A 97 -24.57 -4.08 5.16
C GLU A 97 -24.65 -4.55 6.62
N ALA A 98 -24.55 -5.86 6.87
CA ALA A 98 -24.51 -6.42 8.23
C ALA A 98 -23.28 -5.95 9.03
N CYS A 99 -22.17 -5.64 8.36
CA CYS A 99 -20.97 -5.03 8.96
C CYS A 99 -21.09 -3.51 9.15
N GLY A 100 -22.26 -2.91 8.93
CA GLY A 100 -22.48 -1.47 9.11
C GLY A 100 -22.11 -0.63 7.90
N SER A 101 -21.98 -1.24 6.72
CA SER A 101 -21.72 -0.55 5.45
C SER A 101 -20.49 0.37 5.47
N PRO A 102 -19.31 -0.13 5.91
CA PRO A 102 -18.12 0.71 6.03
C PRO A 102 -17.76 1.34 4.68
N GLY A 103 -17.53 2.65 4.69
CA GLY A 103 -17.10 3.41 3.52
C GLY A 103 -15.58 3.35 3.35
N PHE A 104 -15.10 3.00 2.16
CA PHE A 104 -13.67 2.82 1.84
C PHE A 104 -12.78 3.97 2.35
N TYR A 105 -13.09 5.22 1.97
CA TYR A 105 -12.29 6.38 2.39
C TYR A 105 -12.33 6.59 3.91
N GLN A 106 -13.49 6.38 4.55
CA GLN A 106 -13.61 6.55 5.99
C GLN A 106 -12.76 5.52 6.75
N SER A 107 -12.77 4.25 6.30
CA SER A 107 -11.89 3.21 6.83
C SER A 107 -10.41 3.55 6.67
N CYS A 108 -10.00 4.06 5.50
CA CYS A 108 -8.61 4.49 5.27
C CYS A 108 -8.22 5.66 6.18
N LYS A 109 -9.13 6.61 6.40
CA LYS A 109 -8.90 7.76 7.29
C LYS A 109 -8.76 7.34 8.75
N ASP A 110 -9.54 6.36 9.19
CA ASP A 110 -9.43 5.86 10.56
C ASP A 110 -8.17 5.03 10.76
N GLU A 111 -7.73 4.27 9.75
CA GLU A 111 -6.41 3.63 9.77
C GLU A 111 -5.28 4.66 9.84
N ALA A 112 -5.35 5.73 9.05
CA ALA A 112 -4.34 6.79 9.10
C ALA A 112 -4.19 7.37 10.51
N LYS A 113 -5.32 7.61 11.21
CA LYS A 113 -5.31 8.06 12.61
C LYS A 113 -4.70 7.01 13.54
N ARG A 114 -5.04 5.73 13.36
CA ARG A 114 -4.49 4.63 14.15
C ARG A 114 -2.98 4.54 14.00
N ILE A 115 -2.47 4.57 12.76
CA ILE A 115 -1.03 4.57 12.47
C ILE A 115 -0.35 5.75 13.16
N LEU A 116 -0.90 6.96 13.07
CA LEU A 116 -0.34 8.13 13.75
C LEU A 116 -0.31 8.01 15.28
N ALA A 117 -1.32 7.37 15.87
CA ALA A 117 -1.42 7.20 17.31
C ALA A 117 -0.49 6.10 17.86
N GLU A 118 -0.25 5.05 17.08
CA GLU A 118 0.35 3.80 17.56
C GLU A 118 1.75 3.53 17.00
N HIS A 119 2.09 4.06 15.82
CA HIS A 119 3.36 3.75 15.16
C HIS A 119 4.54 4.31 15.94
N GLN A 120 5.49 3.43 16.27
CA GLN A 120 6.73 3.79 16.95
C GLN A 120 7.89 3.73 15.96
N VAL A 121 8.56 4.87 15.76
CA VAL A 121 9.75 4.95 14.89
C VAL A 121 10.96 4.49 15.69
N PRO A 122 11.76 3.53 15.20
CA PRO A 122 13.01 3.16 15.85
C PRO A 122 13.93 4.38 16.00
N PRO A 123 14.52 4.62 17.18
CA PRO A 123 15.40 5.76 17.38
C PRO A 123 16.64 5.63 16.51
N LEU A 124 17.16 6.78 16.06
CA LEU A 124 18.47 6.84 15.43
C LEU A 124 19.57 6.51 16.46
N PRO A 125 20.72 5.96 16.03
CA PRO A 125 21.91 5.89 16.87
C PRO A 125 22.27 7.27 17.45
N ASP A 126 22.71 7.31 18.71
CA ASP A 126 22.93 8.56 19.46
C ASP A 126 23.94 9.49 18.77
N ASP A 127 24.99 8.93 18.18
CA ASP A 127 26.02 9.66 17.44
C ASP A 127 25.45 10.32 16.17
N VAL A 128 24.64 9.58 15.41
CA VAL A 128 23.94 10.09 14.21
C VAL A 128 22.94 11.17 14.59
N ALA A 129 22.15 10.96 15.65
CA ALA A 129 21.17 11.95 16.11
C ALA A 129 21.86 13.26 16.55
N ALA A 130 22.98 13.15 17.26
CA ALA A 130 23.78 14.29 17.69
C ALA A 130 24.41 15.03 16.50
N GLU A 131 24.92 14.31 15.51
CA GLU A 131 25.48 14.92 14.30
C GLU A 131 24.41 15.68 13.50
N VAL A 132 23.25 15.06 13.26
CA VAL A 132 22.11 15.71 12.58
C VAL A 132 21.70 16.97 13.34
N ARG A 133 21.60 16.90 14.67
CA ARG A 133 21.25 18.06 15.50
C ARG A 133 22.28 19.18 15.38
N SER A 134 23.58 18.85 15.42
CA SER A 134 24.68 19.82 15.26
C SER A 134 24.62 20.54 13.90
N ILE A 135 24.31 19.80 12.83
CA ILE A 135 24.16 20.37 11.49
C ILE A 135 22.98 21.37 11.47
N VAL A 136 21.82 20.98 12.00
CA VAL A 136 20.63 21.84 12.08
C VAL A 136 20.92 23.10 12.90
N ASP A 137 21.54 22.95 14.08
CA ASP A 137 21.90 24.09 14.95
C ASP A 137 22.87 25.06 14.29
N ARG A 138 23.83 24.54 13.52
CA ARG A 138 24.75 25.38 12.76
C ARG A 138 24.03 26.17 11.67
N VAL A 139 23.17 25.51 10.89
CA VAL A 139 22.41 26.15 9.80
C VAL A 139 21.44 27.20 10.34
N ASP A 140 20.75 26.93 11.44
CA ASP A 140 19.84 27.89 12.06
C ASP A 140 20.55 29.17 12.52
N ARG A 141 21.75 29.04 13.11
CA ARG A 141 22.59 30.19 13.49
C ARG A 141 23.04 31.00 12.26
N GLU A 142 23.49 30.33 11.21
CA GLU A 142 23.89 30.97 9.95
C GLU A 142 22.72 31.71 9.29
N ALA A 143 21.50 31.16 9.40
CA ALA A 143 20.27 31.74 8.86
C ALA A 143 19.62 32.81 9.76
N GLY A 144 20.12 33.02 10.98
CA GLY A 144 19.58 34.00 11.93
C GLY A 144 18.23 33.62 12.54
N VAL A 145 17.90 32.32 12.61
CA VAL A 145 16.66 31.83 13.22
C VAL A 145 16.76 31.96 14.74
N THR A 146 15.95 32.85 15.33
CA THR A 146 15.98 33.17 16.78
C THR A 146 14.95 32.42 17.61
N GLU A 147 13.91 31.85 16.99
CA GLU A 147 12.88 31.06 17.66
C GLU A 147 12.66 29.75 16.92
N ARG A 148 12.66 28.64 17.67
CA ARG A 148 12.26 27.33 17.16
C ARG A 148 10.85 27.02 17.61
N VAL A 149 10.04 26.49 16.70
CA VAL A 149 8.83 25.77 17.09
C VAL A 149 9.29 24.50 17.82
N PRO A 150 8.88 24.28 19.09
CA PRO A 150 9.31 23.10 19.83
C PRO A 150 8.87 21.82 19.11
N SER A 151 9.81 20.86 19.02
CA SER A 151 9.61 19.52 18.47
C SER A 151 8.87 18.61 19.43
#